data_AF-T0TGN1-F1
#
_entry.id   AF-T0TGN1-F1
#
_cell.length_a   1.000
_cell.length_b   1.000
_cell.length_c   1.000
_cell.angle_alpha   90.00
_cell.angle_beta   90.00
_cell.angle_gamma   90.00
#
_symmetry.space_group_name_H-M   'P 1'
#
loop_
_entity.id
_entity.type
_entity.pdbx_description
1 polymer ?
#
loop_
_entity_poly.entity_id
_entity_poly.type
_entity_poly.pdbx_seq_one_letter_code
_entity_poly.pdbx_strand_id
1 'polypeptide(L)'
;MSPDLIEAILYSVDAGGKRVRPLIFLELLEGFGVALTDAHYDVAAALEMIHTGSLIHDDLPAMDNDDYRRGRLTNHKNLMKRRLF
;
A
#
# COMPACT_ATOMS: atom_id res chain seq x y z
N MET A 1 16.41 -1.93 9.57
CA MET A 1 15.76 -1.05 8.57
C MET A 1 15.54 0.30 9.23
N SER A 2 15.68 1.43 8.51
CA SER A 2 15.50 2.76 9.12
C SER A 2 14.08 2.90 9.70
N PRO A 3 13.90 3.36 10.94
CA PRO A 3 12.58 3.62 11.52
C PRO A 3 11.74 4.56 10.65
N ASP A 4 12.36 5.59 10.08
CA ASP A 4 11.69 6.56 9.20
C ASP A 4 11.16 5.91 7.92
N LEU A 5 11.89 4.93 7.39
CA LEU A 5 11.46 4.18 6.19
C LEU A 5 10.26 3.29 6.51
N ILE A 6 10.27 2.61 7.67
CA ILE A 6 9.15 1.77 8.10
C ILE A 6 7.91 2.65 8.29
N GLU A 7 8.04 3.78 8.98
CA GLU A 7 6.93 4.70 9.20
C GLU A 7 6.38 5.25 7.89
N ALA A 8 7.25 5.62 6.94
CA ALA A 8 6.83 6.07 5.61
C ALA A 8 6.04 5.00 4.86
N ILE A 9 6.48 3.74 4.90
CA ILE A 9 5.76 2.63 4.26
C ILE A 9 4.40 2.41 4.94
N LEU A 10 4.39 2.29 6.27
CA LEU A 10 3.17 2.02 7.04
C LEU A 10 2.15 3.15 6.90
N TYR A 11 2.58 4.42 6.83
CA TYR A 11 1.69 5.55 6.60
C TYR A 11 0.77 5.36 5.37
N SER A 12 1.33 4.87 4.27
CA SER A 12 0.60 4.65 3.02
C SER A 12 -0.24 3.36 3.07
N VAL A 13 0.26 2.31 3.73
CA VAL A 13 -0.47 1.04 3.90
C VAL A 13 -1.72 1.25 4.77
N ASP A 14 -1.57 2.00 5.86
CA ASP A 14 -2.61 2.32 6.85
C ASP A 14 -3.57 3.42 6.39
N ALA A 15 -3.32 4.04 5.23
CA ALA A 15 -4.27 4.94 4.58
C ALA A 15 -5.52 4.21 4.05
N GLY A 16 -5.58 2.89 4.20
CA GLY A 16 -6.72 2.07 3.79
C GLY A 16 -6.67 1.74 2.30
N GLY A 17 -7.83 1.50 1.69
CA GLY A 17 -7.96 1.07 0.29
C GLY A 17 -9.01 -0.02 0.14
N LYS A 18 -9.48 -0.25 -1.09
CA LYS A 18 -10.54 -1.24 -1.36
C LYS A 18 -10.07 -2.70 -1.25
N ARG A 19 -8.75 -2.92 -1.23
CA ARG A 19 -8.11 -4.26 -1.16
C ARG A 19 -8.62 -5.25 -2.23
N VAL A 20 -8.93 -4.73 -3.43
CA VAL A 20 -9.49 -5.51 -4.53
C VAL A 20 -8.52 -6.61 -5.00
N ARG A 21 -7.21 -6.32 -5.04
CA ARG A 21 -6.19 -7.27 -5.50
C ARG A 21 -6.05 -8.47 -4.53
N PRO A 22 -5.87 -8.26 -3.20
CA PRO A 22 -5.96 -9.33 -2.22
C PRO A 22 -7.25 -10.16 -2.33
N LEU A 23 -8.39 -9.47 -2.43
CA LEU A 23 -9.70 -10.13 -2.45
C LEU A 23 -9.83 -11.05 -3.67
N ILE A 24 -9.52 -10.56 -4.88
CA ILE A 24 -9.58 -11.39 -6.10
C ILE A 24 -8.66 -12.61 -5.99
N PHE A 25 -7.46 -12.46 -5.42
CA PHE A 25 -6.53 -13.57 -5.25
C PHE A 25 -7.11 -14.66 -4.33
N LEU A 26 -7.63 -14.28 -3.17
CA LEU A 26 -8.19 -15.23 -2.20
C LEU A 26 -9.47 -15.91 -2.72
N GLU A 27 -10.39 -15.12 -3.30
CA GLU A 27 -11.62 -15.63 -3.91
C GLU A 27 -11.36 -16.62 -5.04
N LEU A 28 -10.29 -16.40 -5.82
CA LEU A 28 -9.91 -17.32 -6.89
C LEU A 28 -9.41 -18.66 -6.34
N LEU A 29 -8.64 -18.66 -5.25
CA LEU A 29 -8.21 -19.90 -4.59
C LEU A 29 -9.41 -20.68 -4.05
N GLU A 30 -10.32 -20.01 -3.34
CA GLU A 30 -11.54 -20.63 -2.84
C GLU A 30 -12.43 -21.15 -3.97
N GLY A 31 -12.56 -20.39 -5.07
CA GLY A 31 -13.28 -20.79 -6.27
C GLY A 31 -12.72 -22.04 -6.95
N PHE A 32 -11.43 -22.34 -6.78
CA PHE A 32 -10.79 -23.57 -7.22
C PHE A 32 -10.80 -24.70 -6.17
N GLY A 33 -11.50 -24.50 -5.04
CA GLY A 33 -11.60 -25.48 -3.95
C GLY A 33 -10.34 -25.58 -3.11
N VAL A 34 -9.45 -24.59 -3.16
CA VAL A 34 -8.26 -24.53 -2.32
C VAL A 34 -8.64 -23.98 -0.95
N ALA A 35 -8.40 -24.75 0.11
CA ALA A 35 -8.55 -24.26 1.47
C ALA A 35 -7.50 -23.19 1.76
N LEU A 36 -7.94 -22.00 2.17
CA LEU A 36 -7.04 -20.90 2.51
C LEU A 36 -6.22 -21.23 3.75
N THR A 37 -4.99 -20.74 3.76
CA THR A 37 -4.00 -20.91 4.83
C THR A 37 -3.30 -19.57 5.05
N ASP A 38 -2.60 -19.43 6.17
CA ASP A 38 -1.85 -18.20 6.49
C ASP A 38 -0.90 -17.78 5.37
N ALA A 39 -0.26 -18.75 4.70
CA ALA A 39 0.63 -18.48 3.57
C ALA A 39 -0.09 -17.78 2.39
N HIS A 40 -1.37 -18.07 2.16
CA HIS A 40 -2.16 -17.38 1.14
C HIS A 40 -2.47 -15.93 1.56
N TYR A 41 -2.76 -15.70 2.84
CA TYR A 41 -2.94 -14.34 3.37
C TYR A 41 -1.64 -13.53 3.29
N ASP A 42 -0.49 -14.15 3.53
CA ASP A 42 0.83 -13.51 3.37
C ASP A 42 1.05 -13.07 1.91
N VAL A 43 0.71 -13.92 0.94
CA VAL A 43 0.79 -13.57 -0.50
C VAL A 43 -0.18 -12.44 -0.84
N ALA A 44 -1.41 -12.50 -0.34
CA ALA A 44 -2.40 -11.44 -0.54
C ALA A 44 -1.92 -10.09 0.03
N ALA A 45 -1.31 -10.11 1.22
CA ALA A 45 -0.70 -8.93 1.83
C ALA A 45 0.47 -8.41 0.99
N ALA A 46 1.35 -9.28 0.50
CA ALA A 46 2.45 -8.90 -0.39
C ALA A 46 1.96 -8.21 -1.68
N LEU A 47 0.88 -8.70 -2.29
CA LEU A 47 0.26 -8.08 -3.46
C LEU A 47 -0.21 -6.64 -3.18
N GLU A 48 -0.82 -6.41 -2.01
CA GLU A 48 -1.24 -5.05 -1.62
C GLU A 48 -0.07 -4.15 -1.24
N MET A 49 1.02 -4.70 -0.69
CA MET A 49 2.25 -3.95 -0.42
C MET A 49 2.88 -3.48 -1.74
N ILE A 50 2.96 -4.35 -2.75
CA ILE A 50 3.46 -3.98 -4.08
C ILE A 50 2.56 -2.90 -4.70
N HIS A 51 1.24 -3.08 -4.63
CA HIS A 51 0.29 -2.09 -5.16
C HIS A 51 0.42 -0.74 -4.45
N THR A 52 0.52 -0.73 -3.12
CA THR A 52 0.70 0.51 -2.36
C THR A 52 2.04 1.17 -2.68
N GLY A 53 3.10 0.38 -2.86
CA GLY A 53 4.41 0.86 -3.31
C GLY A 53 4.37 1.53 -4.69
N SER A 54 3.60 0.98 -5.63
CA SER A 54 3.44 1.61 -6.95
C SER A 54 2.76 2.98 -6.82
N LEU A 55 1.68 3.09 -6.04
CA LEU A 55 0.96 4.35 -5.83
C LEU A 55 1.85 5.42 -5.19
N ILE A 56 2.73 5.05 -4.25
CA ILE A 56 3.68 5.99 -3.65
C ILE A 56 4.59 6.60 -4.72
N HIS A 57 5.06 5.80 -5.67
CA HIS A 57 5.92 6.27 -6.76
C HIS A 57 5.13 7.08 -7.80
N ASP A 58 3.90 6.66 -8.13
CA ASP A 58 3.01 7.39 -9.04
C ASP A 58 2.70 8.79 -8.50
N ASP A 59 2.53 8.94 -7.18
CA ASP A 59 2.25 10.22 -6.53
C ASP A 59 3.44 11.21 -6.54
N LEU A 60 4.66 10.79 -6.92
CA LEU A 60 5.84 11.66 -6.85
C LEU A 60 5.75 12.86 -7.80
N PRO A 61 6.46 13.98 -7.51
CA PRO A 61 6.45 15.17 -8.37
C PRO A 61 6.87 14.95 -9.83
N ALA A 62 7.66 13.91 -10.07
CA ALA A 62 8.12 13.54 -11.41
C ALA A 62 7.12 12.67 -12.19
N MET A 63 6.06 12.20 -11.53
CA MET A 63 4.99 11.38 -12.10
C MET A 63 3.69 12.20 -12.05
N ASP A 64 2.72 11.86 -11.20
CA ASP A 64 1.43 12.55 -11.14
C ASP A 64 1.47 13.83 -10.30
N ASN A 65 2.48 13.99 -9.42
CA ASN A 65 2.61 15.12 -8.50
C ASN A 65 1.33 15.35 -7.65
N ASP A 66 0.70 14.27 -7.22
CA ASP A 66 -0.54 14.32 -6.44
C ASP A 66 -0.25 14.80 -5.00
N ASP A 67 -1.12 15.69 -4.49
CA ASP A 67 -1.04 16.14 -3.10
C ASP A 67 -1.77 15.21 -2.13
N TYR A 68 -2.79 14.49 -2.61
CA TYR A 68 -3.64 13.62 -1.78
C TYR A 68 -3.87 12.23 -2.39
N ARG A 69 -3.84 11.22 -1.52
CA ARG A 69 -4.17 9.82 -1.84
C ARG A 69 -4.97 9.21 -0.69
N ARG A 70 -6.07 8.53 -1.02
CA ARG A 70 -6.96 7.86 -0.04
C ARG A 70 -7.38 8.78 1.12
N GLY A 71 -7.64 10.06 0.82
CA GLY A 71 -8.09 11.07 1.80
C GLY A 71 -6.98 11.59 2.74
N ARG A 72 -5.71 11.23 2.51
CA ARG A 72 -4.55 11.71 3.26
C ARG A 72 -3.54 12.39 2.32
N LEU A 73 -2.59 13.14 2.87
CA LEU A 73 -1.47 13.66 2.07
C LEU A 73 -0.72 12.48 1.43
N THR A 74 -0.21 12.66 0.21
CA THR A 74 0.68 11.68 -0.40
C THR A 74 1.97 11.54 0.41
N ASN A 75 2.65 10.41 0.24
CA ASN A 75 3.78 10.03 1.08
C ASN A 75 4.88 11.11 1.11
N HIS A 76 5.26 11.62 -0.06
CA HIS A 76 6.31 12.63 -0.20
C HIS A 76 5.89 13.97 0.41
N LYS A 77 4.61 14.37 0.33
CA LYS A 77 4.10 15.59 0.97
C LYS A 77 4.09 15.48 2.50
N ASN A 78 3.71 14.32 3.05
CA ASN A 78 3.76 14.09 4.49
C ASN A 78 5.20 14.16 5.02
N LEU A 79 6.12 13.44 4.36
CA LEU A 79 7.53 13.45 4.73
C LEU A 79 8.15 14.84 4.64
N MET A 80 7.85 15.62 3.60
CA MET A 80 8.30 17.02 3.51
C MET A 80 7.72 17.88 4.63
N LYS A 81 6.44 17.71 4.97
CA LYS A 81 5.82 18.43 6.09
C LYS A 81 6.50 18.11 7.42
N ARG A 82 6.87 16.85 7.69
CA ARG A 82 7.62 16.46 8.91
C ARG A 82 9.01 17.06 8.99
N ARG A 83 9.66 17.39 7.87
CA ARG A 83 10.99 18.02 7.88
C ARG A 83 10.95 19.53 8.15
N LEU A 84 9.76 20.14 8.10
CA LEU A 84 9.56 21.57 8.29
C LEU A 84 9.13 21.94 9.73
N PHE A 85 8.92 20.94 10.59
CA PHE A 85 8.53 21.08 12.01
C PHE A 85 9.35 20.13 12.88
#